data_AF-A0A9W7FYE2-F1
#
_entry.id   AF-A0A9W7FYE2-F1
#
_cell.length_a   1.000
_cell.length_b   1.000
_cell.length_c   1.000
_cell.angle_alpha   90.00
_cell.angle_beta   90.00
_cell.angle_gamma   90.00
#
_symmetry.space_group_name_H-M   'P 1'
#
loop_
_entity.id
_entity.type
_entity.pdbx_description
1 polymer ?
#
loop_
_entity_poly.entity_id
_entity_poly.type
_entity_poly.pdbx_seq_one_letter_code
_entity_poly.pdbx_strand_id
1 'polypeptide(L)'
;MNPDNIFPLLNGVLVGWGLLLLRPRWERTPAITLLIAQCYAVAYSGILFFRAIVDPTPFPSGGSFSTLSGVAAIFSDRPSLLAGWTHYISFDLLVGRYCLLDSQKRGIPHYMFAPVLPILLLVGPAGLAAYGLLTALWSAPKKRPGRPKGSSDKTTRKTSKAPKSPKPSKAPKASAEAAPPSSTKKKNSSRPKKSTPSSPSSPLTPRSSKRQSRAPEAFKADFSSVWSKSNPYEVEPPRSASREPGKRKR
;
A
#
# COMPACT_ATOMS: atom_id res chain seq x y z
N MET A 1 4.93 20.69 -22.56
CA MET A 1 3.78 20.05 -23.27
C MET A 1 2.57 20.96 -23.13
N ASN A 2 1.64 21.00 -24.09
CA ASN A 2 0.41 21.79 -23.94
C ASN A 2 -0.49 21.18 -22.83
N PRO A 3 -0.91 21.94 -21.80
CA PRO A 3 -1.92 21.51 -20.83
C PRO A 3 -3.19 20.90 -21.45
N ASP A 4 -3.66 21.43 -22.58
CA ASP A 4 -4.88 20.93 -23.25
C ASP A 4 -4.74 19.46 -23.69
N ASN A 5 -3.53 18.98 -23.97
CA ASN A 5 -3.26 17.57 -24.32
C ASN A 5 -3.13 16.67 -23.09
N ILE A 6 -2.85 17.23 -21.91
CA ILE A 6 -2.69 16.49 -20.65
C ILE A 6 -4.06 16.32 -19.98
N PHE A 7 -4.92 17.34 -20.03
CA PHE A 7 -6.23 17.35 -19.38
C PHE A 7 -7.10 16.12 -19.67
N PRO A 8 -7.22 15.59 -20.91
CA PRO A 8 -7.97 14.36 -21.18
C PRO A 8 -7.47 13.12 -20.41
N LEU A 9 -6.16 13.03 -20.14
CA LEU A 9 -5.55 11.91 -19.40
C LEU A 9 -5.94 11.91 -17.91
N LEU A 10 -6.37 13.05 -17.39
CA LEU A 10 -6.83 13.19 -16.00
C LEU A 10 -8.13 12.41 -15.73
N ASN A 11 -8.92 12.11 -16.78
CA ASN A 11 -10.08 11.23 -16.70
C ASN A 11 -9.71 9.77 -16.33
N GLY A 12 -8.42 9.38 -16.40
CA GLY A 12 -7.95 8.09 -15.87
C GLY A 12 -8.29 7.86 -14.38
N VAL A 13 -8.52 8.93 -13.62
CA VAL A 13 -9.00 8.87 -12.22
C VAL A 13 -10.33 8.10 -12.09
N LEU A 14 -11.17 8.11 -13.14
CA LEU A 14 -12.46 7.40 -13.15
C LEU A 14 -12.31 5.88 -13.02
N VAL A 15 -11.16 5.30 -13.36
CA VAL A 15 -10.84 3.88 -13.08
C VAL A 15 -10.78 3.63 -11.57
N GLY A 16 -10.24 4.58 -10.80
CA GLY A 16 -10.23 4.54 -9.34
C GLY A 16 -11.65 4.60 -8.77
N TRP A 17 -12.46 5.55 -9.22
CA TRP A 17 -13.85 5.69 -8.79
C TRP A 17 -14.72 4.49 -9.18
N GLY A 18 -14.55 3.94 -10.38
CA GLY A 18 -15.21 2.70 -10.80
C GLY A 18 -14.85 1.49 -9.93
N LEU A 19 -13.60 1.38 -9.47
CA LEU A 19 -13.20 0.35 -8.52
C LEU A 19 -13.82 0.54 -7.13
N LEU A 20 -13.88 1.78 -6.63
CA LEU A 20 -14.58 2.10 -5.37
C LEU A 20 -16.07 1.74 -5.42
N LEU A 21 -16.74 2.02 -6.55
CA LEU A 21 -18.18 1.81 -6.73
C LEU A 21 -18.54 0.35 -7.02
N LEU A 22 -17.85 -0.31 -7.96
CA LEU A 22 -18.22 -1.62 -8.50
C LEU A 22 -17.50 -2.81 -7.83
N ARG A 23 -16.30 -2.60 -7.28
CA ARG A 23 -15.46 -3.64 -6.67
C ARG A 23 -14.99 -3.25 -5.25
N PRO A 24 -15.88 -2.78 -4.36
CA PRO A 24 -15.48 -2.21 -3.07
C PRO A 24 -14.69 -3.16 -2.17
N ARG A 25 -15.08 -4.44 -2.15
CA ARG A 25 -14.48 -5.49 -1.30
C ARG A 25 -13.39 -6.32 -1.99
N TRP A 26 -12.93 -5.91 -3.17
CA TRP A 26 -11.84 -6.62 -3.85
C TRP A 26 -10.49 -6.23 -3.23
N GLU A 27 -9.68 -7.21 -2.86
CA GLU A 27 -8.40 -7.05 -2.14
C GLU A 27 -7.43 -6.06 -2.81
N ARG A 28 -7.51 -5.91 -4.15
CA ARG A 28 -6.66 -4.99 -4.91
C ARG A 28 -7.22 -3.57 -5.01
N THR A 29 -8.52 -3.34 -4.79
CA THR A 29 -9.13 -2.00 -4.85
C THR A 29 -8.43 -0.99 -3.93
N PRO A 30 -8.10 -1.30 -2.65
CA PRO A 30 -7.37 -0.39 -1.76
C PRO A 30 -5.93 -0.07 -2.20
N ALA A 31 -5.30 -0.94 -2.98
CA ALA A 31 -3.94 -0.76 -3.49
C ALA A 31 -3.93 0.02 -4.82
N ILE A 32 -4.82 -0.34 -5.75
CA ILE A 32 -4.93 0.32 -7.07
C ILE A 32 -5.41 1.77 -6.90
N THR A 33 -6.42 2.02 -6.06
CA THR A 33 -6.90 3.40 -5.80
C THR A 33 -5.84 4.27 -5.13
N LEU A 34 -5.00 3.69 -4.26
CA LEU A 34 -3.85 4.41 -3.69
C LEU A 34 -2.81 4.70 -4.77
N LEU A 35 -2.47 3.73 -5.62
CA LEU A 35 -1.49 3.90 -6.69
C LEU A 35 -1.92 5.00 -7.66
N ILE A 36 -3.17 4.98 -8.13
CA ILE A 36 -3.73 6.01 -9.03
C ILE A 36 -3.64 7.40 -8.39
N ALA A 37 -4.06 7.54 -7.12
CA ALA A 37 -3.96 8.80 -6.41
C ALA A 37 -2.50 9.27 -6.22
N GLN A 38 -1.58 8.37 -5.85
CA GLN A 38 -0.16 8.73 -5.72
C GLN A 38 0.46 9.11 -7.07
N CYS A 39 0.03 8.52 -8.19
CA CYS A 39 0.46 8.95 -9.53
C CYS A 39 0.01 10.39 -9.83
N TYR A 40 -1.23 10.77 -9.51
CA TYR A 40 -1.69 12.16 -9.67
C TYR A 40 -1.02 13.13 -8.68
N ALA A 41 -0.76 12.72 -7.44
CA ALA A 41 -0.02 13.52 -6.46
C ALA A 41 1.43 13.80 -6.91
N VAL A 42 2.11 12.79 -7.50
CA VAL A 42 3.44 12.94 -8.09
C VAL A 42 3.40 13.82 -9.35
N ALA A 43 2.38 13.67 -10.21
CA ALA A 43 2.20 14.53 -11.38
C ALA A 43 1.99 16.00 -10.99
N TYR A 44 1.12 16.28 -10.02
CA TYR A 44 0.91 17.61 -9.42
C TYR A 44 2.22 18.20 -8.87
N SER A 45 2.94 17.41 -8.06
CA SER A 45 4.24 17.83 -7.50
C SER A 45 5.27 18.11 -8.57
N GLY A 46 5.28 17.34 -9.67
CA GLY A 46 6.13 17.55 -10.84
C GLY A 46 5.80 18.83 -11.61
N ILE A 47 4.51 19.16 -11.77
CA ILE A 47 4.08 20.42 -12.40
C ILE A 47 4.54 21.63 -11.56
N LEU A 48 4.36 21.57 -10.24
CA LEU A 48 4.83 22.63 -9.34
C LEU A 48 6.36 22.75 -9.34
N PHE A 49 7.09 21.63 -9.26
CA PHE A 49 8.56 21.63 -9.31
C PHE A 49 9.08 22.21 -10.63
N PHE A 50 8.50 21.83 -11.77
CA PHE A 50 8.87 22.36 -13.07
C PHE A 50 8.70 23.89 -13.12
N ARG A 51 7.55 24.40 -12.68
CA ARG A 51 7.27 25.85 -12.61
C ARG A 51 8.09 26.62 -11.58
N ALA A 52 8.63 25.96 -10.56
CA ALA A 52 9.44 26.61 -9.53
C ALA A 52 10.94 26.64 -9.86
N ILE A 53 11.44 25.64 -10.60
CA ILE A 53 12.89 25.37 -10.74
C ILE A 53 13.36 25.30 -12.20
N VAL A 54 12.53 24.83 -13.13
CA VAL A 54 12.94 24.54 -14.52
C VAL A 54 12.50 25.64 -15.48
N ASP A 55 11.28 26.13 -15.31
CA ASP A 55 10.68 27.23 -16.08
C ASP A 55 10.00 28.20 -15.08
N PRO A 56 10.77 29.08 -14.42
CA PRO A 56 10.30 29.96 -13.35
C PRO A 56 9.44 31.12 -13.87
N THR A 57 8.26 30.76 -14.37
CA THR A 57 7.21 31.69 -14.79
C THR A 57 6.55 32.34 -13.57
N PRO A 58 6.63 33.68 -13.39
CA PRO A 58 5.88 34.35 -12.33
C PRO A 58 4.38 34.18 -12.56
N PHE A 59 3.59 34.29 -11.48
CA PHE A 59 2.14 34.33 -11.62
C PHE A 59 1.69 35.53 -12.48
N PRO A 60 0.53 35.44 -13.17
CA PRO A 60 -0.07 36.56 -13.87
C PRO A 60 -0.18 37.81 -12.98
N SER A 61 -0.15 39.00 -13.58
CA SER A 61 -0.17 40.28 -12.85
C SER A 61 -1.37 40.38 -11.89
N GLY A 62 -1.08 40.60 -10.61
CA GLY A 62 -2.08 40.59 -9.53
C GLY A 62 -2.33 39.22 -8.88
N GLY A 63 -1.70 38.15 -9.36
CA GLY A 63 -1.80 36.80 -8.80
C GLY A 63 -1.41 36.73 -7.32
N SER A 64 -2.36 36.33 -6.47
CA SER A 64 -2.18 36.28 -5.01
C SER A 64 -3.24 35.42 -4.33
N PHE A 65 -2.83 34.58 -3.38
CA PHE A 65 -3.77 33.78 -2.58
C PHE A 65 -4.53 34.58 -1.51
N SER A 66 -4.15 35.84 -1.26
CA SER A 66 -4.76 36.69 -0.22
C SER A 66 -6.06 37.36 -0.66
N THR A 67 -6.45 37.28 -1.94
CA THR A 67 -7.70 37.88 -2.46
C THR A 67 -8.34 36.99 -3.51
N LEU A 68 -9.67 37.02 -3.64
CA LEU A 68 -10.38 36.24 -4.65
C LEU A 68 -9.94 36.61 -6.09
N SER A 69 -9.74 37.91 -6.36
CA SER A 69 -9.24 38.40 -7.65
C SER A 69 -7.83 37.89 -7.96
N GLY A 70 -6.96 37.81 -6.95
CA GLY A 70 -5.62 37.25 -7.10
C GLY A 70 -5.62 35.74 -7.33
N VAL A 71 -6.55 35.00 -6.72
CA VAL A 71 -6.75 33.57 -7.00
C VAL A 71 -7.27 33.38 -8.44
N ALA A 72 -8.26 34.17 -8.86
CA ALA A 72 -8.76 34.14 -10.24
C ALA A 72 -7.66 34.47 -11.26
N ALA A 73 -6.77 35.43 -10.96
CA ALA A 73 -5.61 35.73 -11.80
C ALA A 73 -4.64 34.54 -11.90
N ILE A 74 -4.35 33.83 -10.80
CA ILE A 74 -3.54 32.59 -10.83
C ILE A 74 -4.20 31.51 -11.69
N PHE A 75 -5.52 31.30 -11.55
CA PHE A 75 -6.26 30.29 -12.31
C PHE A 75 -6.55 30.66 -13.77
N SER A 76 -6.26 31.90 -14.20
CA SER A 76 -6.29 32.28 -15.63
C SER A 76 -5.17 31.64 -16.45
N ASP A 77 -4.10 31.21 -15.78
CA ASP A 77 -2.94 30.58 -16.40
C ASP A 77 -3.14 29.06 -16.56
N ARG A 78 -3.10 28.56 -17.80
CA ARG A 78 -3.44 27.17 -18.18
C ARG A 78 -2.70 26.08 -17.37
N PRO A 79 -1.37 26.13 -17.16
CA PRO A 79 -0.68 25.12 -16.35
C PRO A 79 -1.01 25.25 -14.86
N SER A 80 -1.30 26.46 -14.36
CA SER A 80 -1.77 26.67 -12.98
C SER A 80 -3.16 26.06 -12.76
N LEU A 81 -4.08 26.25 -13.70
CA LEU A 81 -5.40 25.59 -13.72
C LEU A 81 -5.27 24.06 -13.80
N LEU A 82 -4.39 23.52 -14.66
CA LEU A 82 -4.12 22.09 -14.76
C LEU A 82 -3.56 21.53 -13.44
N ALA A 83 -2.65 22.25 -12.77
CA ALA A 83 -2.11 21.85 -11.47
C ALA A 83 -3.21 21.78 -10.40
N GLY A 84 -4.06 22.80 -10.30
CA GLY A 84 -5.19 22.82 -9.37
C GLY A 84 -6.20 21.69 -9.62
N TRP A 85 -6.55 21.43 -10.89
CA TRP A 85 -7.43 20.32 -11.24
C TRP A 85 -6.80 18.94 -10.91
N THR A 86 -5.50 18.77 -11.19
CA THR A 86 -4.75 17.56 -10.85
C THR A 86 -4.68 17.34 -9.33
N HIS A 87 -4.58 18.41 -8.55
CA HIS A 87 -4.65 18.37 -7.09
C HIS A 87 -6.02 17.88 -6.59
N TYR A 88 -7.12 18.46 -7.08
CA TYR A 88 -8.47 18.07 -6.65
C TYR A 88 -8.77 16.59 -6.93
N ILE A 89 -8.63 16.12 -8.17
CA ILE A 89 -8.92 14.71 -8.52
C ILE A 89 -8.03 13.72 -7.75
N SER A 90 -6.80 14.12 -7.40
CA SER A 90 -5.89 13.32 -6.58
C SER A 90 -6.36 13.24 -5.13
N PHE A 91 -6.81 14.36 -4.57
CA PHE A 91 -7.25 14.46 -3.18
C PHE A 91 -8.61 13.79 -2.98
N ASP A 92 -9.58 14.06 -3.85
CA ASP A 92 -10.93 13.50 -3.77
C ASP A 92 -10.92 11.97 -3.91
N LEU A 93 -10.03 11.40 -4.74
CA LEU A 93 -9.84 9.94 -4.80
C LEU A 93 -9.23 9.36 -3.50
N LEU A 94 -8.34 10.10 -2.81
CA LEU A 94 -7.84 9.70 -1.49
C LEU A 94 -8.94 9.73 -0.44
N VAL A 95 -9.79 10.77 -0.45
CA VAL A 95 -10.94 10.89 0.46
C VAL A 95 -11.98 9.80 0.17
N GLY A 96 -12.35 9.58 -1.09
CA GLY A 96 -13.26 8.50 -1.50
C GLY A 96 -12.75 7.10 -1.09
N ARG A 97 -11.45 6.86 -1.25
CA ARG A 97 -10.77 5.65 -0.75
C ARG A 97 -10.80 5.55 0.78
N TYR A 98 -10.55 6.64 1.49
CA TYR A 98 -10.60 6.69 2.95
C TYR A 98 -12.01 6.35 3.45
N CYS A 99 -13.05 7.02 2.93
CA CYS A 99 -14.44 6.79 3.31
C CYS A 99 -14.90 5.36 2.97
N LEU A 100 -14.45 4.75 1.86
CA LEU A 100 -14.74 3.35 1.59
C LEU A 100 -14.11 2.41 2.64
N LEU A 101 -12.84 2.62 2.98
CA LEU A 101 -12.14 1.77 3.94
C LEU A 101 -12.66 1.94 5.37
N ASP A 102 -13.08 3.15 5.74
CA ASP A 102 -13.70 3.43 7.03
C ASP A 102 -15.12 2.86 7.12
N SER A 103 -15.93 2.98 6.05
CA SER A 103 -17.29 2.43 6.02
C SER A 103 -17.29 0.90 6.16
N GLN A 104 -16.34 0.23 5.53
CA GLN A 104 -16.11 -1.21 5.68
C GLN A 104 -15.71 -1.60 7.12
N LYS A 105 -14.85 -0.81 7.79
CA LYS A 105 -14.49 -1.04 9.21
C LYS A 105 -15.69 -0.87 10.15
N ARG A 106 -16.58 0.09 9.87
CA ARG A 106 -17.83 0.34 10.62
C ARG A 106 -18.94 -0.67 10.31
N GLY A 107 -18.75 -1.54 9.31
CA GLY A 107 -19.77 -2.48 8.84
C GLY A 107 -20.93 -1.84 8.09
N ILE A 108 -20.77 -0.59 7.63
CA ILE A 108 -21.77 0.10 6.81
C ILE A 108 -21.94 -0.67 5.49
N PRO A 109 -23.18 -1.01 5.07
CA PRO A 109 -23.39 -1.75 3.85
C PRO A 109 -23.17 -0.84 2.63
N HIS A 110 -22.53 -1.38 1.59
CA HIS A 110 -22.08 -0.59 0.43
C HIS A 110 -23.20 0.17 -0.28
N TYR A 111 -24.46 -0.32 -0.27
CA TYR A 111 -25.57 0.40 -0.90
C TYR A 111 -25.91 1.73 -0.21
N MET A 112 -25.62 1.90 1.09
CA MET A 112 -25.78 3.18 1.79
C MET A 112 -24.60 4.13 1.53
N PHE A 113 -23.40 3.57 1.28
CA PHE A 113 -22.19 4.34 0.98
C PHE A 113 -22.09 4.74 -0.51
N ALA A 114 -22.60 3.91 -1.42
CA ALA A 114 -22.58 4.14 -2.87
C ALA A 114 -23.11 5.52 -3.33
N PRO A 115 -24.23 6.07 -2.82
CA PRO A 115 -24.69 7.41 -3.19
C PRO A 115 -23.77 8.54 -2.68
N VAL A 116 -22.87 8.28 -1.72
CA VAL A 116 -21.90 9.26 -1.23
C VAL A 116 -20.71 9.41 -2.18
N LEU A 117 -20.34 8.36 -2.94
CA LEU A 117 -19.25 8.39 -3.91
C LEU A 117 -19.40 9.45 -5.03
N PRO A 118 -20.54 9.61 -5.72
CA PRO A 118 -20.69 10.68 -6.72
C PRO A 118 -20.68 12.08 -6.08
N ILE A 119 -21.15 12.24 -4.84
CA ILE A 119 -21.07 13.52 -4.12
C ILE A 119 -19.60 13.83 -3.78
N LEU A 120 -18.82 12.83 -3.36
CA LEU A 120 -17.38 12.94 -3.14
C LEU A 120 -16.58 13.25 -4.42
N LEU A 121 -17.04 12.79 -5.59
CA LEU A 121 -16.42 13.07 -6.89
C LEU A 121 -16.75 14.48 -7.43
N LEU A 122 -17.98 14.97 -7.21
CA LEU A 122 -18.44 16.25 -7.77
C LEU A 122 -18.25 17.44 -6.81
N VAL A 123 -18.36 17.19 -5.51
CA VAL A 123 -18.31 18.20 -4.45
C VAL A 123 -17.65 17.60 -3.20
N GLY A 124 -16.36 17.24 -3.30
CA GLY A 124 -15.58 16.53 -2.28
C GLY A 124 -15.89 16.89 -0.81
N PRO A 125 -15.87 18.17 -0.41
CA PRO A 125 -16.20 18.59 0.96
C PRO A 125 -17.64 18.25 1.39
N ALA A 126 -18.62 18.39 0.50
CA ALA A 126 -20.01 18.02 0.79
C ALA A 126 -20.20 16.50 0.82
N GLY A 127 -19.47 15.76 -0.02
CA GLY A 127 -19.41 14.30 0.04
C GLY A 127 -18.83 13.78 1.35
N LEU A 128 -17.78 14.44 1.86
CA LEU A 128 -17.18 14.11 3.16
C LEU A 128 -18.13 14.46 4.33
N ALA A 129 -18.86 15.57 4.25
CA ALA A 129 -19.90 15.90 5.22
C ALA A 129 -21.07 14.90 5.21
N ALA A 130 -21.53 14.48 4.02
CA ALA A 130 -22.54 13.44 3.85
C ALA A 130 -22.05 12.08 4.38
N TYR A 131 -20.78 11.74 4.18
CA TYR A 131 -20.17 10.56 4.82
C TYR A 131 -20.16 10.68 6.35
N GLY A 132 -19.78 11.85 6.89
CA GLY A 132 -19.83 12.14 8.33
C GLY A 132 -21.22 11.88 8.91
N LEU A 133 -22.26 12.46 8.30
CA LEU A 133 -23.65 12.26 8.70
C LEU A 133 -24.07 10.78 8.64
N LEU A 134 -23.73 10.07 7.56
CA LEU A 134 -23.98 8.62 7.44
C LEU A 134 -23.31 7.84 8.59
N THR A 135 -22.07 8.17 8.96
CA THR A 135 -21.39 7.50 10.08
C THR A 135 -21.92 7.86 11.46
N ALA A 136 -22.51 9.05 11.62
CA ALA A 136 -23.13 9.49 12.87
C ALA A 136 -24.51 8.84 13.09
N LEU A 137 -25.28 8.66 12.02
CA LEU A 137 -26.56 7.94 12.07
C LEU A 137 -26.39 6.41 12.17
N TRP A 138 -25.23 5.87 11.73
CA TRP A 138 -24.97 4.44 11.76
C TRP A 138 -24.64 3.92 13.16
N SER A 139 -25.67 3.44 13.86
CA SER A 139 -25.53 2.69 15.11
C SER A 139 -24.85 1.34 14.90
N ALA A 140 -23.51 1.34 14.91
CA ALA A 140 -22.70 0.15 14.68
C ALA A 140 -23.04 -1.00 15.67
N PRO A 141 -23.23 -2.24 15.19
CA PRO A 141 -23.54 -3.38 16.05
C PRO A 141 -22.44 -3.62 17.09
N LYS A 142 -22.76 -3.45 18.39
CA LYS A 142 -21.84 -3.77 19.50
C LYS A 142 -21.41 -5.23 19.39
N LYS A 143 -20.13 -5.48 19.11
CA LYS A 143 -19.53 -6.83 19.22
C LYS A 143 -19.76 -7.34 20.63
N ARG A 144 -20.63 -8.34 20.80
CA ARG A 144 -20.82 -9.00 22.09
C ARG A 144 -19.47 -9.53 22.58
N PRO A 145 -19.05 -9.26 23.83
CA PRO A 145 -17.79 -9.79 24.34
C PRO A 145 -17.81 -11.31 24.25
N GLY A 146 -16.73 -11.89 23.74
CA GLY A 146 -16.64 -13.33 23.52
C GLY A 146 -16.82 -14.09 24.84
N ARG A 147 -17.73 -15.06 24.86
CA ARG A 147 -17.91 -15.97 26.01
C ARG A 147 -16.53 -16.56 26.37
N PRO A 148 -16.03 -16.42 27.61
CA PRO A 148 -14.72 -16.93 27.96
C PRO A 148 -14.69 -18.44 27.70
N LYS A 149 -13.64 -18.91 27.00
CA LYS A 149 -13.43 -20.34 26.81
C LYS A 149 -13.27 -20.99 28.18
N GLY A 150 -14.11 -21.97 28.49
CA GLY A 150 -14.12 -22.62 29.80
C GLY A 150 -12.77 -23.24 30.12
N SER A 151 -12.34 -23.10 31.38
CA SER A 151 -11.11 -23.73 31.87
C SER A 151 -11.18 -25.23 31.68
N SER A 152 -10.35 -25.77 30.79
CA SER A 152 -10.14 -27.22 30.69
C SER A 152 -9.05 -27.62 31.67
N ASP A 153 -9.46 -27.78 32.93
CA ASP A 153 -8.60 -28.30 34.00
C ASP A 153 -8.07 -29.69 33.63
N LYS A 154 -6.76 -29.79 33.39
CA LYS A 154 -6.07 -31.05 33.06
C LYS A 154 -5.62 -31.80 34.31
N THR A 155 -6.52 -31.99 35.26
CA THR A 155 -6.30 -32.88 36.41
C THR A 155 -6.52 -34.35 36.02
N THR A 156 -5.46 -34.99 35.51
CA THR A 156 -5.33 -36.46 35.46
C THR A 156 -3.87 -36.86 35.69
N ARG A 157 -3.64 -37.99 36.35
CA ARG A 157 -2.45 -38.21 37.21
C ARG A 157 -1.85 -39.61 37.02
N LYS A 158 -0.54 -39.68 36.71
CA LYS A 158 0.28 -40.92 36.55
C LYS A 158 -0.18 -41.78 35.33
N THR A 159 0.57 -42.76 34.82
CA THR A 159 1.75 -43.54 35.33
C THR A 159 2.94 -43.55 34.35
N SER A 160 4.01 -44.26 34.73
CA SER A 160 5.30 -44.35 34.04
C SER A 160 5.39 -45.51 33.03
N LYS A 161 6.25 -45.40 32.01
CA LYS A 161 7.47 -46.24 31.81
C LYS A 161 8.34 -45.70 30.65
N ALA A 162 9.63 -46.02 30.65
CA ALA A 162 10.61 -45.73 29.60
C ALA A 162 11.60 -46.92 29.47
N PRO A 163 12.65 -46.86 28.63
CA PRO A 163 12.63 -46.74 27.16
C PRO A 163 13.36 -47.93 26.48
N LYS A 164 13.33 -48.06 25.14
CA LYS A 164 14.35 -48.81 24.37
C LYS A 164 14.34 -48.55 22.85
N SER A 165 15.52 -48.64 22.25
CA SER A 165 15.86 -48.63 20.81
C SER A 165 16.59 -49.97 20.47
N PRO A 166 17.08 -50.28 19.24
CA PRO A 166 17.09 -49.55 17.97
C PRO A 166 16.72 -50.39 16.70
N LYS A 167 17.11 -49.89 15.51
CA LYS A 167 17.02 -50.49 14.15
C LYS A 167 17.81 -51.81 13.97
N PRO A 168 17.54 -52.60 12.90
CA PRO A 168 18.51 -52.62 11.78
C PRO A 168 17.92 -52.63 10.35
N SER A 169 18.83 -52.52 9.38
CA SER A 169 18.63 -52.40 7.92
C SER A 169 18.39 -53.74 7.20
N LYS A 170 17.83 -53.69 5.97
CA LYS A 170 18.31 -54.50 4.84
C LYS A 170 18.03 -53.81 3.49
N ALA A 171 18.94 -54.01 2.53
CA ALA A 171 18.87 -53.56 1.14
C ALA A 171 19.37 -54.71 0.21
N PRO A 172 19.84 -54.49 -1.05
CA PRO A 172 19.06 -54.86 -2.23
C PRO A 172 19.65 -56.01 -3.07
N LYS A 173 18.89 -56.46 -4.07
CA LYS A 173 19.32 -57.24 -5.25
C LYS A 173 18.44 -56.87 -6.46
N ALA A 174 18.79 -57.10 -7.74
CA ALA A 174 20.04 -57.07 -8.53
C ALA A 174 19.84 -57.92 -9.81
N SER A 175 20.35 -57.47 -10.96
CA SER A 175 20.23 -58.12 -12.30
C SER A 175 18.79 -58.25 -12.83
N ALA A 176 18.50 -58.41 -14.14
CA ALA A 176 19.35 -58.56 -15.33
C ALA A 176 18.61 -58.05 -16.60
N GLU A 177 19.21 -57.76 -17.77
CA GLU A 177 20.57 -57.31 -18.17
C GLU A 177 20.52 -56.92 -19.70
N ALA A 178 21.67 -56.87 -20.41
CA ALA A 178 21.85 -56.96 -21.88
C ALA A 178 21.61 -55.74 -22.82
N ALA A 179 22.64 -55.51 -23.66
CA ALA A 179 22.70 -54.73 -24.92
C ALA A 179 23.68 -55.52 -25.85
N PRO A 180 24.30 -55.01 -26.94
CA PRO A 180 24.05 -53.87 -27.86
C PRO A 180 23.82 -54.48 -29.30
N PRO A 181 24.41 -54.07 -30.49
CA PRO A 181 25.24 -52.93 -30.89
C PRO A 181 25.00 -52.28 -32.30
N SER A 182 25.84 -51.27 -32.60
CA SER A 182 26.18 -50.72 -33.95
C SER A 182 25.14 -49.79 -34.62
N SER A 183 25.45 -48.82 -35.51
CA SER A 183 26.66 -48.03 -35.84
C SER A 183 26.26 -46.87 -36.81
N THR A 184 27.02 -45.81 -37.15
CA THR A 184 28.48 -45.53 -37.07
C THR A 184 28.82 -44.01 -36.83
N LYS A 185 28.63 -42.97 -37.68
CA LYS A 185 28.51 -42.84 -39.18
C LYS A 185 28.91 -41.46 -39.81
N LYS A 186 29.96 -40.74 -39.31
CA LYS A 186 30.70 -39.59 -39.95
C LYS A 186 29.96 -38.23 -40.14
N LYS A 187 30.60 -37.08 -40.48
CA LYS A 187 31.91 -36.44 -40.07
C LYS A 187 32.09 -35.06 -40.78
N ASN A 188 32.96 -34.19 -40.23
CA ASN A 188 33.62 -33.00 -40.84
C ASN A 188 32.72 -31.81 -41.27
N SER A 189 33.08 -30.50 -41.16
CA SER A 189 34.33 -29.72 -41.00
C SER A 189 34.86 -29.05 -42.28
N SER A 190 34.83 -27.71 -42.31
CA SER A 190 35.93 -26.87 -42.81
C SER A 190 35.81 -25.37 -42.43
N ARG A 191 36.96 -24.73 -42.17
CA ARG A 191 37.21 -23.27 -42.07
C ARG A 191 38.59 -23.05 -42.73
N PRO A 192 38.88 -21.90 -43.38
CA PRO A 192 40.00 -21.09 -42.82
C PRO A 192 40.01 -19.57 -43.14
N LYS A 193 40.42 -18.76 -42.14
CA LYS A 193 41.36 -17.59 -42.22
C LYS A 193 40.95 -16.39 -43.12
N LYS A 194 41.53 -15.17 -43.07
CA LYS A 194 42.65 -14.56 -42.29
C LYS A 194 42.11 -14.00 -40.92
N SER A 195 42.23 -12.76 -40.42
CA SER A 195 42.96 -11.52 -40.77
C SER A 195 43.19 -10.64 -39.51
N THR A 196 44.39 -10.06 -39.35
CA THR A 196 44.89 -9.07 -38.34
C THR A 196 46.14 -8.36 -38.94
N PRO A 197 46.84 -7.32 -38.37
CA PRO A 197 47.15 -6.95 -36.95
C PRO A 197 46.67 -5.51 -36.58
N SER A 198 47.01 -4.84 -35.45
CA SER A 198 48.03 -5.07 -34.40
C SER A 198 47.63 -4.55 -32.98
N SER A 199 48.16 -5.19 -31.95
CA SER A 199 48.20 -4.76 -30.51
C SER A 199 49.44 -3.87 -30.23
N PRO A 200 49.90 -3.54 -28.98
CA PRO A 200 49.42 -3.81 -27.60
C PRO A 200 49.18 -2.50 -26.77
N SER A 201 48.95 -2.41 -25.45
CA SER A 201 49.30 -3.26 -24.29
C SER A 201 48.32 -3.16 -23.10
N SER A 202 48.31 -4.19 -22.26
CA SER A 202 47.60 -4.30 -20.96
C SER A 202 48.61 -4.21 -19.79
N PRO A 203 48.29 -4.54 -18.52
CA PRO A 203 47.02 -4.57 -17.77
C PRO A 203 47.11 -3.82 -16.41
N LEU A 204 46.04 -3.83 -15.59
CA LEU A 204 46.14 -4.24 -14.16
C LEU A 204 44.76 -4.34 -13.46
N THR A 205 44.57 -5.44 -12.72
CA THR A 205 43.53 -5.69 -11.70
C THR A 205 44.13 -6.70 -10.69
N PRO A 206 43.49 -7.12 -9.59
CA PRO A 206 42.24 -6.64 -8.97
C PRO A 206 42.41 -6.29 -7.47
N ARG A 207 41.37 -5.71 -6.83
CA ARG A 207 41.15 -5.95 -5.39
C ARG A 207 39.68 -5.87 -5.00
N SER A 208 39.24 -6.87 -4.24
CA SER A 208 37.92 -6.88 -3.61
C SER A 208 37.91 -6.07 -2.31
N SER A 209 36.79 -5.38 -2.03
CA SER A 209 36.38 -5.14 -0.66
C SER A 209 34.86 -5.18 -0.55
N LYS A 210 34.34 -5.96 0.40
CA LYS A 210 32.95 -5.84 0.84
C LYS A 210 32.89 -4.59 1.70
N ARG A 211 32.19 -3.53 1.27
CA ARG A 211 31.79 -2.45 2.20
C ARG A 211 30.28 -2.25 2.16
N GLN A 212 29.63 -3.02 3.02
CA GLN A 212 28.19 -3.01 3.24
C GLN A 212 27.80 -1.71 3.98
N SER A 213 27.53 -0.65 3.23
CA SER A 213 26.97 0.59 3.75
C SER A 213 25.51 0.37 4.15
N ARG A 214 25.18 0.67 5.42
CA ARG A 214 23.81 0.67 5.92
C ARG A 214 22.94 1.61 5.08
N ALA A 215 21.84 1.10 4.54
CA ALA A 215 20.68 1.95 4.31
C ALA A 215 20.12 2.39 5.68
N PRO A 216 19.70 3.65 5.86
CA PRO A 216 19.04 4.07 7.09
C PRO A 216 17.60 3.53 7.13
N GLU A 217 17.33 2.57 8.03
CA GLU A 217 15.95 2.22 8.45
C GLU A 217 15.36 3.36 9.30
N ALA A 218 15.14 4.52 8.66
CA ALA A 218 14.69 5.75 9.32
C ALA A 218 13.55 6.47 8.56
N PHE A 219 12.83 5.76 7.68
CA PHE A 219 11.59 6.28 7.09
C PHE A 219 10.47 5.22 6.99
N LYS A 220 10.29 4.43 8.05
CA LYS A 220 8.99 3.79 8.33
C LYS A 220 8.13 4.79 9.10
N ALA A 221 7.61 5.80 8.39
CA ALA A 221 6.66 6.74 8.94
C ALA A 221 5.34 6.01 9.24
N ASP A 222 5.17 5.51 10.46
CA ASP A 222 3.94 4.84 10.87
C ASP A 222 2.81 5.86 11.08
N PHE A 223 2.11 6.17 9.98
CA PHE A 223 0.90 6.98 9.98
C PHE A 223 -0.22 6.40 10.87
N SER A 224 -0.18 5.11 11.24
CA SER A 224 -1.13 4.55 12.21
C SER A 224 -0.91 5.16 13.59
N SER A 225 0.33 5.38 14.03
CA SER A 225 0.65 5.99 15.33
C SER A 225 0.17 7.45 15.44
N VAL A 226 0.24 8.21 14.35
CA VAL A 226 -0.22 9.62 14.29
C VAL A 226 -1.75 9.68 14.33
N TRP A 227 -2.43 8.81 13.56
CA TRP A 227 -3.90 8.78 13.50
C TRP A 227 -4.56 8.13 14.73
N SER A 228 -3.86 7.23 15.43
CA SER A 228 -4.43 6.54 16.61
C SER A 228 -4.73 7.47 17.79
N LYS A 229 -4.06 8.63 17.87
CA LYS A 229 -4.24 9.59 18.98
C LYS A 229 -5.49 10.47 18.88
N SER A 230 -6.26 10.38 17.79
CA SER A 230 -7.46 11.19 17.56
C SER A 230 -8.77 10.37 17.61
N ASN A 231 -8.81 9.30 18.42
CA ASN A 231 -9.97 8.42 18.56
C ASN A 231 -10.77 8.74 19.86
N PRO A 232 -11.89 9.49 19.80
CA PRO A 232 -12.63 9.95 20.99
C PRO A 232 -13.50 8.88 21.67
N TYR A 233 -13.21 7.59 21.45
CA TYR A 233 -14.01 6.45 21.92
C TYR A 233 -13.24 5.49 22.85
N GLU A 234 -12.03 5.84 23.26
CA GLU A 234 -11.25 5.08 24.24
C GLU A 234 -11.71 5.42 25.67
N VAL A 235 -12.84 4.83 26.07
CA VAL A 235 -13.40 4.95 27.42
C VAL A 235 -12.52 4.19 28.41
N GLU A 236 -11.87 4.91 29.35
CA GLU A 236 -11.12 4.25 30.43
C GLU A 236 -12.03 3.29 31.22
N PRO A 237 -11.56 2.07 31.56
CA PRO A 237 -12.29 1.20 32.47
C PRO A 237 -12.33 1.84 33.86
N PRO A 238 -13.47 1.80 34.58
CA PRO A 238 -13.60 2.44 35.87
C PRO A 238 -12.61 1.84 36.88
N ARG A 239 -11.81 2.70 37.53
CA ARG A 239 -10.88 2.29 38.59
C ARG A 239 -11.65 1.55 39.69
N SER A 240 -11.37 0.26 39.85
CA SER A 240 -12.00 -0.56 40.89
C SER A 240 -11.65 -0.03 42.28
N ALA A 241 -12.65 0.42 43.05
CA ALA A 241 -12.44 0.92 44.40
C ALA A 241 -11.80 -0.16 45.31
N SER A 242 -10.57 0.09 45.75
CA SER A 242 -9.85 -0.77 46.67
C SER A 242 -10.41 -0.64 48.09
N ARG A 243 -10.92 -1.75 48.62
CA ARG A 243 -11.64 -1.90 49.90
C ARG A 243 -10.94 -1.28 51.12
N GLU A 244 -11.74 -0.83 52.09
CA GLU A 244 -11.28 -0.58 53.46
C GLU A 244 -10.72 -1.84 54.16
N PRO A 245 -9.73 -1.70 55.06
CA PRO A 245 -9.30 -2.75 55.98
C PRO A 245 -10.05 -2.70 57.33
N GLY A 246 -11.28 -3.20 57.38
CA GLY A 246 -12.13 -3.15 58.58
C GLY A 246 -12.16 -4.42 59.44
N LYS A 247 -11.45 -4.41 60.58
CA LYS A 247 -11.64 -5.27 61.80
C LYS A 247 -11.58 -6.81 61.62
N ARG A 248 -10.59 -7.46 62.27
CA ARG A 248 -10.69 -8.86 62.71
C ARG A 248 -10.49 -8.95 64.22
N LYS A 249 -11.46 -9.52 64.95
CA LYS A 249 -11.35 -9.78 66.40
C LYS A 249 -10.61 -11.10 66.64
N ARG A 250 -9.50 -11.06 67.36
CA ARG A 250 -9.24 -11.86 68.59
C ARG A 250 -7.93 -11.41 69.22
#